data_AF-A0A1H9XF04-F1
#
_entry.id   AF-A0A1H9XF04-F1
#
_cell.length_a   1.000
_cell.length_b   1.000
_cell.length_c   1.000
_cell.angle_alpha   90.00
_cell.angle_beta   90.00
_cell.angle_gamma   90.00
#
_symmetry.space_group_name_H-M   'P 1'
#
loop_
_entity.id
_entity.type
_entity.pdbx_description
1 polymer ?
#
loop_
_entity_poly.entity_id
_entity_poly.type
_entity_poly.pdbx_seq_one_letter_code
_entity_poly.pdbx_strand_id
1 'polypeptide(L)'
;MLLPTARGPLSAGVIAALLDVGQNPPPPAVDDPESADFQLALWISLEDGFAPEPDQHAEVQRWRAELSRHWRAALREMTTPAVRAAGGDTASPARIGDHLISLVRTGHTALHSFIETKATAAQIGELLTARSLTAVERVPTVALAAHNTMRVMSNADTATAAGHRAASAALSLLSERKLAAGLHRLGLPHPAPEEVGEAAEQRWTRALALCRDHLSAHPARTQDLLHAAAAAVEVEARLCRHLLRCWTQATPVLGPQRPVAVTVVGGERVLTPPTKLGTP
;
A
#
# COMPACT_ATOMS: atom_id res chain seq x y z
N MET A 1 1.23 5.20 20.75
CA MET A 1 1.02 5.82 19.43
C MET A 1 -0.39 6.38 19.41
N LEU A 2 -0.63 7.58 18.85
CA LEU A 2 -1.99 8.12 18.75
C LEU A 2 -2.73 7.43 17.60
N LEU A 3 -3.96 6.96 17.84
CA LEU A 3 -4.82 6.41 16.79
C LEU A 3 -5.26 7.53 15.83
N PRO A 4 -5.37 7.24 14.53
CA PRO A 4 -5.90 8.21 13.58
C PRO A 4 -7.40 8.45 13.79
N THR A 5 -7.87 9.57 13.26
CA THR A 5 -9.29 9.94 13.22
C THR A 5 -10.01 9.03 12.22
N ALA A 6 -11.14 8.46 12.64
CA ALA A 6 -11.97 7.64 11.78
C ALA A 6 -12.46 8.43 10.54
N ARG A 7 -12.51 7.74 9.39
CA ARG A 7 -13.00 8.26 8.10
C ARG A 7 -14.40 7.75 7.75
N GLY A 8 -14.97 6.90 8.60
CA GLY A 8 -16.29 6.31 8.43
C GLY A 8 -16.51 5.12 9.36
N PRO A 9 -17.60 4.36 9.15
CA PRO A 9 -17.99 3.26 10.02
C PRO A 9 -16.96 2.13 10.13
N LEU A 10 -16.22 1.81 9.07
CA LEU A 10 -15.23 0.73 9.09
C LEU A 10 -14.05 1.07 9.99
N SER A 11 -13.44 2.23 9.77
CA SER A 11 -12.29 2.67 10.57
C SER A 11 -12.69 2.96 12.02
N ALA A 12 -13.90 3.48 12.26
CA ALA A 12 -14.46 3.63 13.60
C ALA A 12 -14.64 2.27 14.30
N GLY A 13 -15.13 1.25 13.57
CA GLY A 13 -15.30 -0.11 14.10
C GLY A 13 -13.98 -0.77 14.49
N VAL A 14 -12.94 -0.66 13.64
CA VAL A 14 -11.59 -1.18 13.97
C VAL A 14 -11.00 -0.45 15.18
N ILE A 15 -11.19 0.89 15.28
CA ILE A 15 -10.74 1.67 16.43
C ILE A 15 -11.46 1.25 17.71
N ALA A 16 -12.78 1.05 17.66
CA ALA A 16 -13.55 0.56 18.80
C ALA A 16 -13.08 -0.83 19.26
N ALA A 17 -12.81 -1.73 18.30
CA ALA A 17 -12.27 -3.06 18.56
C ALA A 17 -10.87 -3.03 19.19
N LEU A 18 -10.02 -2.06 18.80
CA LEU A 18 -8.69 -1.86 19.41
C LEU A 18 -8.76 -1.28 20.83
N LEU A 19 -9.75 -0.44 21.11
CA LEU A 19 -9.92 0.19 22.41
C LEU A 19 -10.73 -0.68 23.39
N ASP A 20 -11.23 -1.83 22.94
CA ASP A 20 -12.15 -2.71 23.67
C ASP A 20 -13.38 -1.94 24.22
N VAL A 21 -13.91 -1.02 23.42
CA VAL A 21 -15.04 -0.17 23.80
C VAL A 21 -16.34 -0.69 23.19
N GLY A 22 -17.24 -1.19 24.04
CA GLY A 22 -18.61 -1.56 23.69
C GLY A 22 -18.76 -3.00 23.20
N GLN A 23 -19.96 -3.35 22.73
CA GLN A 23 -20.15 -4.58 21.96
C GLN A 23 -19.51 -4.36 20.60
N ASN A 24 -18.41 -5.05 20.30
CA ASN A 24 -17.77 -4.97 18.99
C ASN A 24 -18.68 -5.60 17.93
N PRO A 25 -19.35 -4.80 17.08
CA PRO A 25 -20.17 -5.37 16.03
C PRO A 25 -19.26 -6.09 15.03
N PRO A 26 -19.74 -7.19 14.40
CA PRO A 26 -18.99 -7.83 13.35
C PRO A 26 -18.69 -6.83 12.23
N PRO A 27 -17.60 -7.04 11.46
CA PRO A 27 -17.30 -6.20 10.30
C PRO A 27 -18.52 -6.12 9.39
N PRO A 28 -19.00 -4.90 9.04
CA PRO A 28 -20.13 -4.74 8.17
C PRO A 28 -19.76 -5.12 6.73
N ALA A 29 -20.78 -5.22 5.86
CA ALA A 29 -20.55 -5.42 4.44
C ALA A 29 -19.66 -4.31 3.87
N VAL A 30 -18.72 -4.71 3.00
CA VAL A 30 -17.81 -3.79 2.32
C VAL A 30 -18.36 -3.50 0.94
N ASP A 31 -18.86 -2.28 0.74
CA ASP A 31 -19.40 -1.85 -0.55
C ASP A 31 -18.32 -1.33 -1.51
N ASP A 32 -17.31 -0.64 -0.98
CA ASP A 32 -16.21 -0.03 -1.76
C ASP A 32 -14.84 -0.26 -1.09
N PRO A 33 -14.09 -1.29 -1.52
CA PRO A 33 -12.72 -1.54 -1.07
C PRO A 33 -11.71 -0.45 -1.47
N GLU A 34 -12.05 0.49 -2.34
CA GLU A 34 -11.18 1.63 -2.68
C GLU A 34 -11.47 2.87 -1.83
N SER A 35 -12.53 2.85 -1.02
CA SER A 35 -12.94 3.99 -0.19
C SER A 35 -11.89 4.38 0.86
N ALA A 36 -11.87 5.66 1.22
CA ALA A 36 -10.95 6.20 2.22
C ALA A 36 -11.14 5.55 3.61
N ASP A 37 -12.38 5.19 3.94
CA ASP A 37 -12.74 4.51 5.19
C ASP A 37 -12.20 3.08 5.21
N PHE A 38 -12.45 2.30 4.15
CA PHE A 38 -11.93 0.93 4.04
C PHE A 38 -10.40 0.90 4.11
N GLN A 39 -9.73 1.75 3.35
CA GLN A 39 -8.26 1.74 3.28
C GLN A 39 -7.63 2.17 4.61
N LEU A 40 -8.26 3.10 5.35
CA LEU A 40 -7.80 3.42 6.70
C LEU A 40 -8.06 2.27 7.68
N ALA A 41 -9.26 1.65 7.64
CA ALA A 41 -9.60 0.53 8.50
C ALA A 41 -8.63 -0.65 8.31
N LEU A 42 -8.32 -0.98 7.05
CA LEU A 42 -7.37 -2.03 6.71
C LEU A 42 -5.96 -1.67 7.20
N TRP A 43 -5.51 -0.43 6.99
CA TRP A 43 -4.20 0.02 7.48
C TRP A 43 -4.08 -0.13 9.00
N ILE A 44 -5.04 0.39 9.77
CA ILE A 44 -5.07 0.27 11.23
C ILE A 44 -4.99 -1.20 11.65
N SER A 45 -5.76 -2.07 10.98
CA SER A 45 -5.78 -3.49 11.30
C SER A 45 -4.47 -4.20 10.99
N LEU A 46 -3.66 -3.72 10.04
CA LEU A 46 -2.42 -4.37 9.57
C LEU A 46 -1.16 -3.88 10.27
N GLU A 47 -1.18 -2.71 10.89
CA GLU A 47 0.00 -2.10 11.49
C GLU A 47 0.42 -2.78 12.79
N ASP A 48 1.69 -3.16 12.87
CA ASP A 48 2.23 -3.92 14.00
C ASP A 48 2.25 -3.09 15.29
N GLY A 49 2.29 -1.75 15.17
CA GLY A 49 2.18 -0.83 16.32
C GLY A 49 0.78 -0.78 16.97
N PHE A 50 -0.23 -1.33 16.29
CA PHE A 50 -1.59 -1.51 16.81
C PHE A 50 -1.97 -2.98 16.91
N ALA A 51 -1.20 -3.88 16.28
CA ALA A 51 -1.41 -5.32 16.33
C ALA A 51 -1.04 -5.83 17.73
N PRO A 52 -2.02 -6.23 18.53
CA PRO A 52 -1.74 -6.82 19.83
C PRO A 52 -1.40 -8.31 19.64
N GLU A 53 -0.88 -8.92 20.70
CA GLU A 53 -0.70 -10.38 20.73
C GLU A 53 -1.99 -11.08 20.26
N PRO A 54 -1.92 -12.16 19.44
CA PRO A 54 -3.08 -12.78 18.80
C PRO A 54 -4.25 -13.06 19.74
N ASP A 55 -3.95 -13.42 20.99
CA ASP A 55 -4.91 -13.80 22.02
C ASP A 55 -5.61 -12.60 22.67
N GLN A 56 -5.04 -11.40 22.55
CA GLN A 56 -5.53 -10.22 23.27
C GLN A 56 -6.63 -9.47 22.51
N HIS A 57 -6.66 -9.50 21.17
CA HIS A 57 -7.70 -8.81 20.39
C HIS A 57 -8.13 -9.64 19.18
N ALA A 58 -8.81 -10.77 19.46
CA ALA A 58 -9.40 -11.63 18.43
C ALA A 58 -10.32 -10.88 17.45
N GLU A 59 -10.98 -9.81 17.92
CA GLU A 59 -11.80 -8.97 17.07
C GLU A 59 -11.00 -8.28 15.96
N VAL A 60 -9.89 -7.63 16.32
CA VAL A 60 -9.02 -6.96 15.35
C VAL A 60 -8.48 -7.95 14.32
N GLN A 61 -8.21 -9.19 14.72
CA GLN A 61 -7.81 -10.25 13.79
C GLN A 61 -8.95 -10.65 12.85
N ARG A 62 -10.20 -10.72 13.31
CA ARG A 62 -11.37 -10.95 12.44
C ARG A 62 -11.54 -9.83 11.42
N TRP A 63 -11.44 -8.58 11.86
CA TRP A 63 -11.48 -7.41 10.97
C TRP A 63 -10.34 -7.45 9.94
N ARG A 64 -9.11 -7.71 10.39
CA ARG A 64 -7.94 -7.84 9.50
C ARG A 64 -8.17 -8.90 8.44
N ALA A 65 -8.61 -10.10 8.83
CA ALA A 65 -8.85 -11.20 7.91
C ALA A 65 -9.92 -10.84 6.87
N GLU A 66 -11.02 -10.24 7.31
CA GLU A 66 -12.15 -9.88 6.46
C GLU A 66 -11.83 -8.74 5.48
N LEU A 67 -11.21 -7.67 5.96
CA LEU A 67 -10.77 -6.56 5.12
C LEU A 67 -9.68 -7.02 4.13
N SER A 68 -8.73 -7.85 4.57
CA SER A 68 -7.70 -8.41 3.68
C SER A 68 -8.29 -9.34 2.60
N ARG A 69 -9.38 -10.06 2.92
CA ARG A 69 -10.11 -10.88 1.94
C ARG A 69 -10.77 -10.02 0.88
N HIS A 70 -11.50 -8.98 1.28
CA HIS A 70 -12.13 -8.05 0.34
C HIS A 70 -11.10 -7.32 -0.54
N TRP A 71 -9.98 -6.88 0.05
CA TRP A 71 -8.94 -6.19 -0.71
C TRP A 71 -8.27 -7.11 -1.75
N ARG A 72 -7.98 -8.36 -1.39
CA ARG A 72 -7.45 -9.34 -2.36
C ARG A 72 -8.43 -9.62 -3.50
N ALA A 73 -9.72 -9.70 -3.22
CA ALA A 73 -10.75 -9.89 -4.24
C ALA A 73 -10.79 -8.70 -5.21
N ALA A 74 -10.82 -7.46 -4.69
CA ALA A 74 -10.77 -6.24 -5.49
C ALA A 74 -9.50 -6.17 -6.35
N LEU A 75 -8.33 -6.47 -5.79
CA LEU A 75 -7.07 -6.51 -6.54
C LEU A 75 -7.09 -7.57 -7.64
N ARG A 76 -7.70 -8.74 -7.41
CA ARG A 76 -7.83 -9.78 -8.43
C ARG A 76 -8.66 -9.28 -9.62
N GLU A 77 -9.79 -8.63 -9.35
CA GLU A 77 -10.64 -8.03 -10.38
C GLU A 77 -9.89 -6.95 -11.15
N MET A 78 -9.29 -5.99 -10.46
CA MET A 78 -8.51 -4.88 -11.04
C MET A 78 -7.37 -5.35 -11.94
N THR A 79 -6.70 -6.44 -11.57
CA THR A 79 -5.48 -6.91 -12.26
C THR A 79 -5.75 -7.90 -13.38
N THR A 80 -6.97 -8.46 -13.47
CA THR A 80 -7.35 -9.45 -14.49
C THR A 80 -7.05 -8.97 -15.92
N PRO A 81 -7.39 -7.72 -16.32
CA PRO A 81 -7.07 -7.24 -17.67
C PRO A 81 -5.57 -7.17 -17.95
N ALA A 82 -4.76 -6.73 -16.99
CA ALA A 82 -3.32 -6.60 -17.13
C ALA A 82 -2.63 -7.98 -17.22
N VAL A 83 -3.04 -8.93 -16.39
CA VAL A 83 -2.55 -10.32 -16.44
C VAL A 83 -2.88 -10.98 -17.77
N ARG A 84 -4.11 -10.80 -18.27
CA ARG A 84 -4.50 -11.30 -19.60
C ARG A 84 -3.65 -10.68 -20.71
N ALA A 85 -3.48 -9.36 -20.71
CA ALA A 85 -2.67 -8.65 -21.70
C ALA A 85 -1.18 -9.07 -21.68
N ALA A 86 -0.67 -9.45 -20.51
CA ALA A 86 0.68 -9.99 -20.36
C ALA A 86 0.81 -11.46 -20.79
N GLY A 87 -0.23 -12.07 -21.37
CA GLY A 87 -0.23 -13.46 -21.82
C GLY A 87 -0.52 -14.47 -20.70
N GLY A 88 -1.19 -14.03 -19.63
CA GLY A 88 -1.53 -14.84 -18.46
C GLY A 88 -2.20 -16.17 -18.80
N ASP A 89 -3.12 -16.20 -19.76
CA ASP A 89 -3.84 -17.42 -20.16
C ASP A 89 -2.91 -18.52 -20.74
N THR A 90 -1.74 -18.12 -21.22
CA THR A 90 -0.70 -19.00 -21.77
C THR A 90 0.56 -19.05 -20.90
N ALA A 91 0.47 -18.53 -19.67
CA ALA A 91 1.64 -18.36 -18.82
C ALA A 91 2.26 -19.71 -18.45
N SER A 92 3.58 -19.77 -18.58
CA SER A 92 4.39 -20.92 -18.19
C SER A 92 5.40 -20.50 -17.12
N PRO A 93 5.64 -21.34 -16.09
CA PRO A 93 6.74 -21.14 -15.13
C PRO A 93 8.08 -20.80 -15.79
N ALA A 94 8.38 -21.46 -16.92
CA ALA A 94 9.63 -21.24 -17.66
C ALA A 94 9.79 -19.81 -18.20
N ARG A 95 8.68 -19.10 -18.40
CA ARG A 95 8.63 -17.75 -18.98
C ARG A 95 8.27 -16.68 -17.96
N ILE A 96 8.31 -17.00 -16.66
CA ILE A 96 7.84 -16.07 -15.62
C ILE A 96 8.57 -14.72 -15.65
N GLY A 97 9.86 -14.71 -15.99
CA GLY A 97 10.63 -13.48 -16.16
C GLY A 97 10.08 -12.58 -17.27
N ASP A 98 9.72 -13.15 -18.42
CA ASP A 98 9.14 -12.39 -19.55
C ASP A 98 7.82 -11.74 -19.15
N HIS A 99 6.95 -12.49 -18.46
CA HIS A 99 5.65 -11.99 -18.01
C HIS A 99 5.79 -10.86 -16.98
N LEU A 100 6.71 -11.00 -16.02
CA LEU A 100 6.99 -9.95 -15.04
C LEU A 100 7.55 -8.67 -15.70
N ILE A 101 8.48 -8.81 -16.64
CA ILE A 101 9.01 -7.68 -17.42
C ILE A 101 7.89 -7.00 -18.22
N SER A 102 7.00 -7.79 -18.83
CA SER A 102 5.84 -7.27 -19.57
C SER A 102 4.93 -6.44 -18.67
N LEU A 103 4.53 -6.97 -17.52
CA LEU A 103 3.71 -6.26 -16.54
C LEU A 103 4.35 -4.94 -16.09
N VAL A 104 5.61 -4.98 -15.65
CA VAL A 104 6.32 -3.78 -15.16
C VAL A 104 6.44 -2.71 -16.24
N ARG A 105 6.68 -3.11 -17.51
CA ARG A 105 6.77 -2.17 -18.63
C ARG A 105 5.45 -1.45 -18.88
N THR A 106 4.31 -2.14 -18.75
CA THR A 106 2.98 -1.53 -18.94
C THR A 106 2.61 -0.54 -17.84
N GLY A 107 3.12 -0.71 -16.62
CA GLY A 107 2.83 0.19 -15.50
C GLY A 107 3.81 1.33 -15.29
N HIS A 108 4.90 1.42 -16.07
CA HIS A 108 5.88 2.48 -15.92
C HIS A 108 5.23 3.86 -16.15
N THR A 109 5.43 4.79 -15.21
CA THR A 109 4.75 6.08 -15.23
C THR A 109 5.67 7.23 -15.58
N ALA A 110 5.09 8.26 -16.22
CA ALA A 110 5.75 9.53 -16.51
C ALA A 110 6.25 10.26 -15.25
N LEU A 111 5.79 9.87 -14.04
CA LEU A 111 6.23 10.45 -12.77
C LEU A 111 7.74 10.33 -12.60
N HIS A 112 8.35 9.18 -12.91
CA HIS A 112 9.79 9.02 -12.64
C HIS A 112 10.64 9.92 -13.54
N SER A 113 10.25 10.10 -14.80
CA SER A 113 10.91 11.08 -15.68
C SER A 113 10.65 12.53 -15.23
N PHE A 114 9.49 12.81 -14.67
CA PHE A 114 9.21 14.11 -14.04
C PHE A 114 10.09 14.35 -12.80
N ILE A 115 10.31 13.34 -11.95
CA ILE A 115 11.20 13.43 -10.77
C ILE A 115 12.62 13.81 -11.19
N GLU A 116 13.15 13.08 -12.16
CA GLU A 116 14.49 13.27 -12.70
C GLU A 116 14.70 14.70 -13.23
N THR A 117 13.71 15.25 -13.93
CA THR A 117 13.89 16.47 -14.75
C THR A 117 13.26 17.74 -14.18
N LYS A 118 12.13 17.64 -13.47
CA LYS A 118 11.25 18.79 -13.16
C LYS A 118 10.81 18.90 -11.71
N ALA A 119 10.79 17.80 -10.95
CA ALA A 119 10.25 17.83 -9.60
C ALA A 119 11.02 18.80 -8.68
N THR A 120 10.30 19.44 -7.78
CA THR A 120 10.87 20.31 -6.74
C THR A 120 11.23 19.49 -5.48
N ALA A 121 12.02 20.07 -4.58
CA ALA A 121 12.32 19.46 -3.28
C ALA A 121 11.04 19.16 -2.47
N ALA A 122 10.07 20.08 -2.50
CA ALA A 122 8.78 19.89 -1.84
C ALA A 122 8.01 18.69 -2.39
N GLN A 123 7.97 18.53 -3.72
CA GLN A 123 7.31 17.40 -4.38
C GLN A 123 8.00 16.06 -4.04
N ILE A 124 9.33 16.03 -3.99
CA ILE A 124 10.05 14.82 -3.53
C ILE A 124 9.70 14.52 -2.07
N GLY A 125 9.63 15.54 -1.19
CA GLY A 125 9.18 15.37 0.18
C GLY A 125 7.75 14.81 0.29
N GLU A 126 6.83 15.26 -0.56
CA GLU A 126 5.46 14.72 -0.63
C GLU A 126 5.44 13.25 -1.06
N LEU A 127 6.23 12.87 -2.07
CA LEU A 127 6.38 11.48 -2.50
C LEU A 127 6.89 10.59 -1.35
N LEU A 128 7.93 11.02 -0.65
CA LEU A 128 8.51 10.28 0.47
C LEU A 128 7.52 10.17 1.64
N THR A 129 6.76 11.24 1.93
CA THR A 129 5.71 11.22 2.95
C THR A 129 4.59 10.25 2.57
N ALA A 130 4.14 10.26 1.31
CA ALA A 130 3.10 9.36 0.82
C ALA A 130 3.54 7.89 0.85
N ARG A 131 4.79 7.59 0.50
CA ARG A 131 5.32 6.20 0.53
C ARG A 131 5.60 5.68 1.93
N SER A 132 6.05 6.54 2.84
CA SER A 132 6.39 6.15 4.22
C SER A 132 5.19 6.17 5.18
N LEU A 133 4.08 6.79 4.77
CA LEU A 133 2.90 7.05 5.61
C LEU A 133 3.20 7.76 6.94
N THR A 134 4.30 8.53 7.00
CA THR A 134 4.72 9.29 8.19
C THR A 134 3.70 10.34 8.66
N ALA A 135 2.74 10.69 7.82
CA ALA A 135 1.61 11.56 8.15
C ALA A 135 0.28 10.96 7.68
N VAL A 136 -0.13 9.81 8.22
CA VAL A 136 -1.30 9.03 7.79
C VAL A 136 -2.60 9.85 7.66
N GLU A 137 -2.77 10.89 8.46
CA GLU A 137 -3.93 11.80 8.44
C GLU A 137 -3.99 12.72 7.23
N ARG A 138 -2.88 12.81 6.49
CA ARG A 138 -2.69 13.73 5.37
C ARG A 138 -2.44 13.03 4.04
N VAL A 139 -2.04 11.77 4.07
CA VAL A 139 -1.75 11.01 2.85
C VAL A 139 -3.04 10.64 2.12
N PRO A 140 -3.02 10.63 0.78
CA PRO A 140 -4.19 10.28 -0.02
C PRO A 140 -4.53 8.79 0.11
N THR A 141 -5.81 8.43 -0.08
CA THR A 141 -6.29 7.03 -0.04
C THR A 141 -5.47 6.09 -0.92
N VAL A 142 -5.02 6.55 -2.08
CA VAL A 142 -4.20 5.72 -3.00
C VAL A 142 -2.84 5.33 -2.42
N ALA A 143 -2.29 6.12 -1.49
CA ALA A 143 -1.06 5.79 -0.78
C ALA A 143 -1.30 4.71 0.28
N LEU A 144 -2.41 4.79 1.02
CA LEU A 144 -2.85 3.73 1.93
C LEU A 144 -3.08 2.41 1.17
N ALA A 145 -3.75 2.47 0.02
CA ALA A 145 -3.99 1.30 -0.82
C ALA A 145 -2.69 0.62 -1.32
N ALA A 146 -1.67 1.41 -1.67
CA ALA A 146 -0.37 0.88 -2.06
C ALA A 146 0.32 0.16 -0.89
N HIS A 147 0.33 0.78 0.30
CA HIS A 147 0.91 0.18 1.51
C HIS A 147 0.16 -1.07 1.98
N ASN A 148 -1.18 -1.01 2.00
CA ASN A 148 -2.03 -2.13 2.38
C ASN A 148 -1.83 -3.31 1.43
N THR A 149 -1.70 -3.07 0.13
CA THR A 149 -1.34 -4.11 -0.85
C THR A 149 -0.03 -4.80 -0.48
N MET A 150 1.03 -4.03 -0.19
CA MET A 150 2.31 -4.60 0.22
C MET A 150 2.17 -5.49 1.46
N ARG A 151 1.47 -5.01 2.50
CA ARG A 151 1.27 -5.76 3.76
C ARG A 151 0.42 -7.02 3.55
N VAL A 152 -0.71 -6.92 2.85
CA VAL A 152 -1.60 -8.04 2.56
C VAL A 152 -0.91 -9.11 1.71
N MET A 153 -0.13 -8.72 0.69
CA MET A 153 0.57 -9.67 -0.17
C MET A 153 1.76 -10.31 0.54
N SER A 154 2.46 -9.58 1.39
CA SER A 154 3.61 -10.12 2.16
C SER A 154 3.19 -11.17 3.18
N ASN A 155 1.97 -11.06 3.72
CA ASN A 155 1.38 -12.01 4.67
C ASN A 155 0.53 -13.10 4.00
N ALA A 156 0.50 -13.17 2.67
CA ALA A 156 -0.22 -14.20 1.93
C ALA A 156 0.62 -15.48 1.77
N ASP A 157 0.16 -16.40 0.93
CA ASP A 157 0.95 -17.58 0.56
C ASP A 157 2.24 -17.20 -0.19
N THR A 158 3.17 -18.15 -0.25
CA THR A 158 4.50 -17.95 -0.83
C THR A 158 4.48 -17.44 -2.28
N ALA A 159 3.57 -17.94 -3.13
CA ALA A 159 3.51 -17.53 -4.54
C ALA A 159 3.08 -16.07 -4.68
N THR A 160 2.02 -15.71 -3.96
CA THR A 160 1.50 -14.34 -3.88
C THR A 160 2.58 -13.37 -3.38
N ALA A 161 3.22 -13.72 -2.27
CA ALA A 161 4.26 -12.89 -1.68
C ALA A 161 5.49 -12.75 -2.59
N ALA A 162 5.90 -13.83 -3.27
CA ALA A 162 7.00 -13.81 -4.22
C ALA A 162 6.71 -12.94 -5.45
N GLY A 163 5.52 -13.06 -6.04
CA GLY A 163 5.11 -12.28 -7.21
C GLY A 163 5.08 -10.79 -6.94
N HIS A 164 4.44 -10.38 -5.84
CA HIS A 164 4.44 -8.98 -5.41
C HIS A 164 5.87 -8.45 -5.20
N ARG A 165 6.71 -9.17 -4.43
CA ARG A 165 8.10 -8.76 -4.18
C ARG A 165 8.93 -8.62 -5.45
N ALA A 166 8.77 -9.54 -6.40
CA ALA A 166 9.47 -9.47 -7.67
C ALA A 166 9.09 -8.21 -8.44
N ALA A 167 7.79 -7.95 -8.63
CA ALA A 167 7.34 -6.74 -9.31
C ALA A 167 7.77 -5.45 -8.59
N SER A 168 7.65 -5.39 -7.26
CA SER A 168 8.14 -4.25 -6.47
C SER A 168 9.64 -4.02 -6.64
N ALA A 169 10.46 -5.08 -6.63
CA ALA A 169 11.91 -4.96 -6.83
C ALA A 169 12.26 -4.43 -8.24
N ALA A 170 11.53 -4.88 -9.27
CA ALA A 170 11.69 -4.35 -10.62
C ALA A 170 11.28 -2.87 -10.74
N LEU A 171 10.19 -2.45 -10.08
CA LEU A 171 9.76 -1.05 -10.02
C LEU A 171 10.76 -0.17 -9.26
N SER A 172 11.31 -0.68 -8.15
CA SER A 172 12.40 -0.02 -7.40
C SER A 172 13.62 0.20 -8.28
N LEU A 173 14.05 -0.80 -9.05
CA LEU A 173 15.18 -0.67 -9.98
C LEU A 173 15.01 0.48 -10.97
N LEU A 174 13.78 0.70 -11.47
CA LEU A 174 13.48 1.80 -12.38
C LEU A 174 13.40 3.17 -11.68
N SER A 175 12.84 3.19 -10.46
CA SER A 175 12.52 4.43 -9.75
C SER A 175 13.69 4.99 -8.94
N GLU A 176 14.52 4.15 -8.33
CA GLU A 176 15.65 4.57 -7.48
C GLU A 176 16.68 5.38 -8.28
N ARG A 177 17.01 4.93 -9.50
CA ARG A 177 17.94 5.66 -10.39
C ARG A 177 17.43 7.07 -10.72
N LYS A 178 16.14 7.19 -11.04
CA LYS A 178 15.51 8.47 -11.40
C LYS A 178 15.33 9.38 -10.19
N LEU A 179 15.06 8.81 -9.02
CA LEU A 179 15.02 9.55 -7.76
C LEU A 179 16.40 10.08 -7.39
N ALA A 180 17.46 9.28 -7.48
CA ALA A 180 18.83 9.70 -7.21
C ALA A 180 19.26 10.85 -8.14
N ALA A 181 18.96 10.76 -9.44
CA ALA A 181 19.21 11.83 -10.40
C ALA A 181 18.45 13.13 -10.04
N GLY A 182 17.18 13.01 -9.63
CA GLY A 182 16.37 14.14 -9.17
C GLY A 182 16.92 14.80 -7.90
N LEU A 183 17.35 14.01 -6.91
CA LEU A 183 17.99 14.50 -5.68
C LEU A 183 19.30 15.23 -5.98
N HIS A 184 20.16 14.64 -6.82
CA HIS A 184 21.42 15.24 -7.25
C HIS A 184 21.18 16.59 -7.96
N ARG A 185 20.21 16.67 -8.87
CA ARG A 185 19.83 17.93 -9.56
C ARG A 185 19.43 19.04 -8.58
N LEU A 186 18.84 18.69 -7.44
CA LEU A 186 18.36 19.65 -6.44
C LEU A 186 19.41 19.94 -5.35
N GLY A 187 20.60 19.33 -5.41
CA GLY A 187 21.61 19.45 -4.35
C GLY A 187 21.16 18.85 -3.01
N LEU A 188 20.20 17.92 -3.04
CA LEU A 188 19.71 17.22 -1.85
C LEU A 188 20.55 15.98 -1.57
N PRO A 189 20.75 15.61 -0.29
CA PRO A 189 21.43 14.36 0.04
C PRO A 189 20.64 13.17 -0.50
N HIS A 190 21.36 12.21 -1.08
CA HIS A 190 20.85 10.88 -1.36
C HIS A 190 21.76 9.86 -0.66
N PRO A 191 21.25 8.70 -0.24
CA PRO A 191 22.07 7.71 0.44
C PRO A 191 23.23 7.28 -0.46
N ALA A 192 24.41 7.13 0.14
CA ALA A 192 25.56 6.55 -0.53
C ALA A 192 25.25 5.08 -0.89
N PRO A 193 25.87 4.49 -1.92
CA PRO A 193 25.63 3.09 -2.29
C PRO A 193 25.80 2.11 -1.12
N GLU A 194 26.72 2.40 -0.20
CA GLU A 194 26.99 1.61 1.02
C GLU A 194 25.85 1.67 2.04
N GLU A 195 25.07 2.75 2.06
CA GLU A 195 23.92 2.95 2.96
C GLU A 195 22.64 2.28 2.43
N VAL A 196 22.59 1.91 1.15
CA VAL A 196 21.42 1.33 0.48
C VAL A 196 21.24 -0.17 0.81
N GLY A 197 22.19 -0.78 1.53
CA GLY A 197 22.12 -2.17 2.00
C GLY A 197 22.26 -3.21 0.88
N GLU A 198 21.20 -3.39 0.08
CA GLU A 198 21.19 -4.27 -1.09
C GLU A 198 20.84 -3.46 -2.34
N ALA A 199 21.67 -3.55 -3.38
CA ALA A 199 21.42 -2.86 -4.65
C ALA A 199 20.13 -3.36 -5.33
N ALA A 200 19.38 -2.47 -5.99
CA ALA A 200 18.11 -2.81 -6.62
C ALA A 200 18.20 -3.95 -7.66
N GLU A 201 19.31 -4.03 -8.41
CA GLU A 201 19.55 -5.12 -9.37
C GLU A 201 19.68 -6.49 -8.69
N GLN A 202 20.38 -6.54 -7.56
CA GLN A 202 20.54 -7.75 -6.75
C GLN A 202 19.19 -8.16 -6.13
N ARG A 203 18.43 -7.18 -5.61
CA ARG A 203 17.08 -7.40 -5.07
C ARG A 203 16.13 -7.99 -6.11
N TRP A 204 16.13 -7.46 -7.33
CA TRP A 204 15.35 -7.99 -8.44
C TRP A 204 15.77 -9.41 -8.82
N THR A 205 17.08 -9.64 -8.97
CA THR A 205 17.63 -10.97 -9.32
C THR A 205 17.23 -12.02 -8.29
N ARG A 206 17.37 -11.70 -7.00
CA ARG A 206 16.98 -12.57 -5.89
C ARG A 206 15.47 -12.85 -5.89
N ALA A 207 14.64 -11.82 -6.06
CA ALA A 207 13.20 -12.00 -6.10
C ALA A 207 12.75 -12.86 -7.30
N LEU A 208 13.37 -12.69 -8.46
CA LEU A 208 13.11 -13.51 -9.64
C LEU A 208 13.53 -14.97 -9.45
N ALA A 209 14.66 -15.22 -8.79
CA ALA A 209 15.09 -16.58 -8.43
C ALA A 209 14.06 -17.27 -7.52
N LEU A 210 13.60 -16.60 -6.47
CA LEU A 210 12.55 -17.13 -5.58
C LEU A 210 11.25 -17.48 -6.33
N CYS A 211 10.84 -16.67 -7.30
CA CYS A 211 9.69 -16.98 -8.14
C CYS A 211 9.91 -18.26 -8.96
N ARG A 212 11.09 -18.41 -9.58
CA ARG A 212 11.42 -19.60 -10.39
C ARG A 212 11.45 -20.87 -9.55
N ASP A 213 12.15 -20.82 -8.42
CA ASP A 213 12.28 -21.96 -7.50
C ASP A 213 10.91 -22.39 -6.95
N HIS A 214 10.06 -21.43 -6.60
CA HIS A 214 8.72 -21.72 -6.13
C HIS A 214 7.85 -22.36 -7.22
N LEU A 215 7.86 -21.81 -8.44
CA LEU A 215 7.03 -22.32 -9.54
C LEU A 215 7.55 -23.63 -10.13
N SER A 216 8.84 -23.96 -10.01
CA SER A 216 9.34 -25.29 -10.38
C SER A 216 8.74 -26.39 -9.50
N ALA A 217 8.52 -26.10 -8.22
CA ALA A 217 7.86 -27.02 -7.30
C ALA A 217 6.33 -26.93 -7.37
N HIS A 218 5.78 -25.76 -7.72
CA HIS A 218 4.33 -25.49 -7.70
C HIS A 218 3.82 -24.80 -8.98
N PRO A 219 3.85 -25.46 -10.16
CA PRO A 219 3.46 -24.84 -11.43
C PRO A 219 2.06 -24.25 -11.44
N ALA A 220 1.12 -24.86 -10.72
CA ALA A 220 -0.28 -24.41 -10.62
C ALA A 220 -0.44 -23.02 -9.99
N ARG A 221 0.58 -22.50 -9.28
CA ARG A 221 0.56 -21.18 -8.62
C ARG A 221 0.95 -20.02 -9.53
N THR A 222 1.20 -20.28 -10.81
CA THR A 222 1.65 -19.26 -11.79
C THR A 222 0.67 -18.07 -11.86
N GLN A 223 -0.64 -18.33 -11.89
CA GLN A 223 -1.64 -17.25 -11.95
C GLN A 223 -1.64 -16.37 -10.70
N ASP A 224 -1.56 -16.97 -9.51
CA ASP A 224 -1.57 -16.21 -8.25
C ASP A 224 -0.37 -15.28 -8.17
N LEU A 225 0.80 -15.78 -8.58
CA LEU A 225 2.02 -14.99 -8.67
C LEU A 225 1.87 -13.81 -9.65
N LEU A 226 1.33 -14.07 -10.85
CA LEU A 226 1.11 -13.01 -11.85
C LEU A 226 0.12 -11.95 -11.40
N HIS A 227 -0.97 -12.34 -10.75
CA HIS A 227 -1.93 -11.38 -10.19
C HIS A 227 -1.31 -10.56 -9.04
N ALA A 228 -0.49 -11.16 -8.19
CA ALA A 228 0.20 -10.44 -7.13
C ALA A 228 1.25 -9.45 -7.68
N ALA A 229 1.97 -9.85 -8.74
CA ALA A 229 2.88 -8.97 -9.46
C ALA A 229 2.14 -7.80 -10.13
N ALA A 230 1.02 -8.09 -10.81
CA ALA A 230 0.17 -7.07 -11.42
C ALA A 230 -0.43 -6.12 -10.38
N ALA A 231 -0.76 -6.61 -9.18
CA ALA A 231 -1.26 -5.77 -8.09
C ALA A 231 -0.22 -4.74 -7.65
N ALA A 232 1.05 -5.15 -7.48
CA ALA A 232 2.15 -4.23 -7.17
C ALA A 232 2.30 -3.13 -8.24
N VAL A 233 2.22 -3.51 -9.52
CA VAL A 233 2.30 -2.59 -10.65
C VAL A 233 1.12 -1.62 -10.68
N GLU A 234 -0.10 -2.11 -10.50
CA GLU A 234 -1.31 -1.28 -10.59
C GLU A 234 -1.39 -0.24 -9.47
N VAL A 235 -1.13 -0.63 -8.22
CA VAL A 235 -1.20 0.33 -7.09
C VAL A 235 -0.09 1.37 -7.16
N GLU A 236 1.12 0.98 -7.59
CA GLU A 236 2.21 1.92 -7.82
C GLU A 236 1.85 2.91 -8.95
N ALA A 237 1.27 2.41 -10.04
CA ALA A 237 0.86 3.26 -11.15
C ALA A 237 -0.26 4.23 -10.75
N ARG A 238 -1.23 3.80 -9.92
CA ARG A 238 -2.28 4.67 -9.37
C ARG A 238 -1.71 5.78 -8.49
N LEU A 239 -0.81 5.45 -7.57
CA LEU A 239 -0.12 6.43 -6.73
C LEU A 239 0.66 7.42 -7.60
N CYS A 240 1.43 6.92 -8.56
CA CYS A 240 2.24 7.76 -9.42
C CYS A 240 1.41 8.71 -10.27
N ARG A 241 0.30 8.22 -10.86
CA ARG A 241 -0.65 9.05 -11.62
C ARG A 241 -1.30 10.11 -10.75
N HIS A 242 -1.65 9.78 -9.50
CA HIS A 242 -2.22 10.74 -8.56
C HIS A 242 -1.23 11.86 -8.26
N LEU A 243 0.01 11.53 -7.87
CA LEU A 243 1.07 12.51 -7.58
C LEU A 243 1.32 13.43 -8.78
N LEU A 244 1.51 12.84 -9.98
CA LEU A 244 1.79 13.62 -11.18
C LEU A 244 0.65 14.58 -11.53
N ARG A 245 -0.61 14.14 -11.42
CA ARG A 245 -1.78 15.01 -11.63
C ARG A 245 -1.80 16.17 -10.63
N CYS A 246 -1.60 15.91 -9.35
CA CYS A 246 -1.59 16.95 -8.34
C CYS A 246 -0.48 17.98 -8.58
N TRP A 247 0.73 17.51 -8.87
CA TRP A 247 1.88 18.38 -9.14
C TRP A 247 1.73 19.21 -10.40
N THR A 248 1.17 18.65 -11.47
CA THR A 248 0.95 19.37 -12.73
C THR A 248 -0.20 20.37 -12.66
N GLN A 249 -1.17 20.13 -11.78
CA GLN A 249 -2.31 21.02 -11.53
C GLN A 249 -2.10 21.98 -10.35
N ALA A 250 -0.94 21.93 -9.69
CA ALA A 250 -0.65 22.66 -8.45
C ALA A 250 -1.71 22.44 -7.34
N THR A 251 -2.29 21.24 -7.27
CA THR A 251 -3.19 20.85 -6.17
C THR A 251 -2.41 20.13 -5.07
N PRO A 252 -2.81 20.28 -3.79
CA PRO A 252 -2.12 19.60 -2.69
C PRO A 252 -2.21 18.08 -2.82
N VAL A 253 -1.07 17.38 -2.75
CA VAL A 253 -1.02 15.91 -2.56
C VAL A 253 -1.40 15.55 -1.13
N LEU A 254 -0.85 16.30 -0.18
CA LEU A 254 -1.06 16.11 1.25
C LEU A 254 -2.12 17.09 1.74
N GLY A 255 -3.18 16.59 2.34
CA GLY A 255 -4.28 17.43 2.83
C GLY A 255 -5.09 16.74 3.91
N PRO A 256 -5.73 17.50 4.81
CA PRO A 256 -6.58 16.93 5.85
C PRO A 256 -7.64 16.05 5.20
N GLN A 257 -7.72 14.80 5.65
CA GLN A 257 -8.80 13.90 5.22
C GLN A 257 -10.07 14.26 6.00
N ARG A 258 -11.19 14.45 5.29
CA ARG A 258 -12.45 14.86 5.93
C ARG A 258 -12.92 13.74 6.87
N PRO A 259 -13.05 13.99 8.18
CA PRO A 259 -13.71 13.03 9.06
C PRO A 259 -15.20 12.98 8.71
N VAL A 260 -15.78 11.79 8.77
CA VAL A 260 -17.24 11.61 8.71
C VAL A 260 -17.72 11.47 10.15
N ALA A 261 -18.77 12.20 10.52
CA ALA A 261 -19.39 12.03 11.83
C ALA A 261 -19.98 10.60 11.92
N VAL A 262 -19.41 9.77 12.78
CA VAL A 262 -19.92 8.42 13.06
C VAL A 262 -20.61 8.45 14.41
N THR A 263 -21.92 8.21 14.41
CA THR A 263 -22.66 7.97 15.66
C THR A 263 -22.49 6.50 16.03
N VAL A 264 -21.65 6.22 17.02
CA VAL A 264 -21.60 4.88 17.64
C VAL A 264 -22.88 4.72 18.45
N VAL A 265 -23.85 3.99 17.93
CA VAL A 265 -25.07 3.64 18.66
C VAL A 265 -24.74 2.49 19.61
N GLY A 266 -24.36 2.82 20.84
CA GLY A 266 -24.15 1.83 21.91
C GLY A 266 -23.14 2.27 22.97
N GLY A 267 -23.64 2.94 24.02
CA GLY A 267 -22.90 3.19 25.27
C GLY A 267 -22.51 4.66 25.45
N GLU A 268 -23.30 5.40 26.23
CA GLU A 268 -22.91 6.72 26.73
C GLU A 268 -21.62 6.64 27.53
N ARG A 269 -20.51 7.04 26.90
CA ARG A 269 -19.46 7.82 27.57
C ARG A 269 -19.05 8.96 26.63
N VAL A 270 -19.59 10.13 26.94
CA VAL A 270 -19.13 11.40 26.36
C VAL A 270 -17.66 11.58 26.72
N LEU A 271 -16.77 11.40 25.75
CA LEU A 271 -15.40 11.91 25.85
C LEU A 271 -15.46 13.43 25.70
N THR A 272 -15.53 14.15 26.82
CA THR A 272 -15.30 15.58 26.83
C THR A 272 -13.85 15.86 26.43
N PRO A 273 -13.58 16.81 25.52
CA PRO A 273 -12.21 17.22 25.22
C PRO A 273 -11.57 17.81 26.50
N PRO A 274 -10.26 17.63 26.74
CA PRO A 274 -9.61 18.23 27.88
C PRO A 274 -9.74 19.75 27.80
N THR A 275 -10.48 20.30 28.75
CA THR A 275 -10.59 21.74 29.00
C THR A 275 -9.17 22.28 29.17
N LYS A 276 -8.80 23.27 28.36
CA LYS A 276 -7.57 24.05 28.58
C LYS A 276 -7.64 24.63 29.99
N LEU A 277 -6.83 24.07 30.90
CA LEU A 277 -6.57 24.69 32.19
C LEU A 277 -5.86 26.01 31.92
N GLY A 278 -6.56 27.10 32.24
CA GLY A 278 -6.02 28.45 32.22
C GLY A 278 -4.83 28.55 33.16
N THR A 279 -3.78 29.18 32.67
CA THR A 279 -2.70 29.75 33.47
C THR A 279 -3.21 31.02 34.16
N PRO A 280 -2.91 31.24 35.45
CA PRO A 280 -2.65 32.60 35.92
C PRO A 280 -1.27 33.09 35.43
#